data_AF-A0A5J4QW28-F1
#
_entry.id   AF-A0A5J4QW28-F1
#
_cell.length_a   1.000
_cell.length_b   1.000
_cell.length_c   1.000
_cell.angle_alpha   90.00
_cell.angle_beta   90.00
_cell.angle_gamma   90.00
#
_symmetry.space_group_name_H-M   'P 1'
#
loop_
_entity.id
_entity.type
_entity.pdbx_description
1 polymer ?
#
loop_
_entity_poly.entity_id
_entity_poly.type
_entity_poly.pdbx_seq_one_letter_code
_entity_poly.pdbx_strand_id
1 'polypeptide(L)'
;RNSDDKETCIWNSGSVNIENGIAYFEDTHFANLVDGALKINSNGVVTLKDTVLFYGNKPNNGYTGMQRNIICGGTNTQNAQILASASSFREISDNNEPGELSRNKWVIKDKETCKLTGSLSEEKLLLYSPLIEGFDSSSNKDMTGIDVEIKGKSLFKCGKLYIRATIRPYKQLNEEAQIIDYKLEDLATTWDSDTEVIAQIINHDLVQVGKRVTIELLVLNEDGIKQQADHVNEISGVIEYVT
;
A
#
# COMPACT_ATOMS: atom_id res chain seq x y z
N ARG A 1 -19.52 14.40 -4.32
CA ARG A 1 -18.80 13.30 -5.00
C ARG A 1 -18.02 13.95 -6.13
N ASN A 2 -16.77 14.33 -5.89
CA ASN A 2 -15.90 14.95 -6.88
C ASN A 2 -14.57 14.20 -6.85
N SER A 3 -14.06 13.93 -8.07
CA SER A 3 -12.81 13.28 -8.43
C SER A 3 -12.76 11.76 -8.26
N ASP A 4 -12.84 11.07 -9.39
CA ASP A 4 -12.53 9.64 -9.58
C ASP A 4 -11.05 9.36 -9.29
N ASP A 5 -10.66 9.31 -8.03
CA ASP A 5 -9.40 8.68 -7.65
C ASP A 5 -9.57 7.17 -7.83
N LYS A 6 -9.20 6.66 -9.01
CA LYS A 6 -9.07 5.22 -9.22
C LYS A 6 -7.98 4.72 -8.28
N GLU A 7 -8.39 4.04 -7.22
CA GLU A 7 -7.49 3.31 -6.34
C GLU A 7 -6.63 2.36 -7.19
N THR A 8 -5.38 2.71 -7.37
CA THR A 8 -4.42 2.06 -8.29
C THR A 8 -3.95 0.69 -7.78
N CYS A 9 -4.24 0.39 -6.51
CA CYS A 9 -4.10 -0.94 -5.92
C CYS A 9 -5.18 -1.92 -6.37
N ILE A 10 -6.27 -1.44 -6.99
CA ILE A 10 -7.33 -2.31 -7.52
C ILE A 10 -6.94 -2.76 -8.94
N TRP A 11 -7.15 -4.05 -9.22
CA TRP A 11 -7.12 -4.61 -10.57
C TRP A 11 -8.29 -5.58 -10.74
N ASN A 12 -8.63 -5.91 -11.98
CA ASN A 12 -9.79 -6.74 -12.30
C ASN A 12 -9.48 -7.91 -13.25
N SER A 13 -8.20 -8.16 -13.53
CA SER A 13 -7.70 -9.25 -14.39
C SER A 13 -7.11 -10.39 -13.56
N GLY A 14 -7.00 -11.56 -14.18
CA GLY A 14 -6.28 -12.71 -13.64
C GLY A 14 -6.00 -13.70 -14.76
N SER A 15 -4.83 -14.34 -14.73
CA SER A 15 -4.39 -15.29 -15.76
C SER A 15 -5.22 -16.57 -15.75
N VAL A 16 -5.69 -16.98 -14.58
CA VAL A 16 -6.65 -18.08 -14.43
C VAL A 16 -7.92 -17.57 -13.76
N ASN A 17 -9.07 -17.88 -14.38
CA ASN A 17 -10.38 -17.47 -13.91
C ASN A 17 -11.18 -18.69 -13.49
N ILE A 18 -11.71 -18.68 -12.27
CA ILE A 18 -12.53 -19.76 -11.72
C ILE A 18 -13.91 -19.18 -11.40
N GLU A 19 -14.94 -19.72 -12.07
CA GLU A 19 -16.33 -19.31 -11.89
C GLU A 19 -17.20 -20.56 -11.97
N ASN A 20 -18.19 -20.67 -11.07
CA ASN A 20 -19.09 -21.83 -11.00
C ASN A 20 -18.36 -23.19 -11.04
N GLY A 21 -17.22 -23.28 -10.37
CA GLY A 21 -16.32 -24.41 -10.49
C GLY A 21 -15.43 -24.61 -9.28
N ILE A 22 -14.86 -25.80 -9.20
CA ILE A 22 -13.92 -26.19 -8.13
C ILE A 22 -12.55 -26.39 -8.78
N ALA A 23 -11.53 -25.72 -8.24
CA ALA A 23 -10.16 -25.90 -8.66
C ALA A 23 -9.28 -26.29 -7.47
N TYR A 24 -8.35 -27.20 -7.73
CA TYR A 24 -7.38 -27.68 -6.76
C TYR A 24 -6.00 -27.59 -7.39
N PHE A 25 -5.08 -26.89 -6.72
CA PHE A 25 -3.71 -26.66 -7.18
C PHE A 25 -2.72 -27.23 -6.18
N GLU A 26 -1.76 -27.98 -6.72
CA GLU A 26 -0.65 -28.63 -6.01
C GLU A 26 0.58 -28.58 -6.92
N ASP A 27 1.76 -28.36 -6.34
CA ASP A 27 3.05 -28.29 -7.03
C ASP A 27 3.04 -27.32 -8.23
N THR A 28 2.42 -26.14 -8.04
CA THR A 28 2.16 -25.16 -9.11
C THR A 28 2.78 -23.81 -8.78
N HIS A 29 3.49 -23.21 -9.73
CA HIS A 29 4.04 -21.86 -9.59
C HIS A 29 3.28 -20.86 -10.48
N PHE A 30 2.71 -19.83 -9.87
CA PHE A 30 2.18 -18.65 -10.55
C PHE A 30 3.24 -17.55 -10.49
N ALA A 31 4.00 -17.43 -11.57
CA ALA A 31 5.17 -16.56 -11.61
C ALA A 31 5.17 -15.63 -12.82
N ASN A 32 5.59 -14.39 -12.61
CA ASN A 32 5.85 -13.41 -13.68
C ASN A 32 4.64 -13.16 -14.61
N LEU A 33 3.42 -13.28 -14.07
CA LEU A 33 2.19 -13.10 -14.84
C LEU A 33 1.82 -11.63 -15.00
N VAL A 34 1.47 -11.25 -16.24
CA VAL A 34 1.16 -9.86 -16.64
C VAL A 34 -0.29 -9.43 -16.44
N ASP A 35 -1.16 -10.36 -16.01
CA ASP A 35 -2.57 -10.10 -15.71
C ASP A 35 -2.91 -10.31 -14.22
N GLY A 36 -1.92 -10.71 -13.43
CA GLY A 36 -2.09 -11.26 -12.09
C GLY A 36 -2.40 -12.77 -12.15
N ALA A 37 -2.37 -13.46 -11.01
CA ALA A 37 -2.43 -14.92 -11.02
C ALA A 37 -3.86 -15.48 -11.12
N LEU A 38 -4.67 -15.29 -10.08
CA LEU A 38 -5.99 -15.91 -9.96
C LEU A 38 -7.10 -14.88 -9.84
N LYS A 39 -8.21 -15.13 -10.52
CA LYS A 39 -9.48 -14.43 -10.30
C LYS A 39 -10.57 -15.46 -9.99
N ILE A 40 -11.06 -15.41 -8.75
CA ILE A 40 -12.08 -16.32 -8.22
C ILE A 40 -13.40 -15.54 -8.18
N ASN A 41 -14.29 -15.89 -9.10
CA ASN A 41 -15.59 -15.27 -9.27
C ASN A 41 -16.70 -16.05 -8.54
N SER A 42 -17.95 -15.68 -8.79
CA SER A 42 -19.14 -16.28 -8.21
C SER A 42 -19.13 -17.80 -8.22
N ASN A 43 -19.43 -18.39 -7.06
CA ASN A 43 -19.47 -19.84 -6.83
C ASN A 43 -18.16 -20.58 -7.18
N GLY A 44 -17.04 -19.86 -7.33
CA GLY A 44 -15.71 -20.43 -7.48
C GLY A 44 -15.18 -20.93 -6.14
N VAL A 45 -14.68 -22.16 -6.09
CA VAL A 45 -14.06 -22.75 -4.91
C VAL A 45 -12.64 -23.18 -5.25
N VAL A 46 -11.65 -22.59 -4.59
CA VAL A 46 -10.23 -22.87 -4.85
C VAL A 46 -9.56 -23.43 -3.61
N THR A 47 -8.80 -24.51 -3.79
CA THR A 47 -7.87 -25.03 -2.78
C THR A 47 -6.45 -24.92 -3.31
N LEU A 48 -5.59 -24.23 -2.56
CA LEU A 48 -4.16 -24.09 -2.83
C LEU A 48 -3.39 -24.85 -1.74
N LYS A 49 -2.61 -25.86 -2.14
CA LYS A 49 -1.65 -26.50 -1.24
C LYS A 49 -0.49 -25.58 -0.92
N ASP A 50 0.25 -25.91 0.13
CA ASP A 50 1.46 -25.18 0.57
C ASP A 50 2.62 -25.28 -0.43
N THR A 51 2.55 -26.21 -1.37
CA THR A 51 3.47 -26.31 -2.52
C THR A 51 3.10 -25.37 -3.69
N VAL A 52 1.98 -24.64 -3.61
CA VAL A 52 1.65 -23.59 -4.57
C VAL A 52 2.43 -22.32 -4.22
N LEU A 53 3.07 -21.70 -5.22
CA LEU A 53 3.85 -20.47 -5.01
C LEU A 53 3.37 -19.34 -5.93
N PHE A 54 3.29 -18.13 -5.37
CA PHE A 54 3.05 -16.87 -6.08
C PHE A 54 4.25 -15.94 -5.89
N TYR A 55 4.83 -15.46 -6.98
CA TYR A 55 5.93 -14.49 -6.94
C TYR A 55 6.06 -13.74 -8.27
N GLY A 56 6.51 -12.49 -8.24
CA GLY A 56 6.82 -11.72 -9.46
C GLY A 56 5.63 -11.37 -10.36
N ASN A 57 4.39 -11.65 -9.97
CA ASN A 57 3.19 -11.38 -10.79
C ASN A 57 2.89 -9.88 -10.85
N LYS A 58 3.46 -9.15 -11.81
CA LYS A 58 3.40 -7.68 -11.90
C LYS A 58 2.77 -7.25 -13.24
N PRO A 59 1.45 -6.98 -13.28
CA PRO A 59 0.75 -6.55 -14.48
C PRO A 59 1.28 -5.27 -15.09
N ASN A 60 1.27 -5.21 -16.42
CA ASN A 60 1.72 -4.04 -17.17
C ASN A 60 0.53 -3.14 -17.54
N ASN A 61 -0.31 -2.80 -16.56
CA ASN A 61 -1.60 -2.12 -16.74
C ASN A 61 -1.57 -0.63 -16.34
N GLY A 62 -0.43 0.04 -16.53
CA GLY A 62 -0.24 1.45 -16.18
C GLY A 62 0.11 1.71 -14.71
N TYR A 63 0.04 0.68 -13.87
CA TYR A 63 0.50 0.69 -12.47
C TYR A 63 1.69 -0.26 -12.32
N THR A 64 2.86 0.19 -12.79
CA THR A 64 4.07 -0.64 -12.81
C THR A 64 4.58 -0.94 -11.40
N GLY A 65 5.08 -2.16 -11.19
CA GLY A 65 5.90 -2.50 -10.03
C GLY A 65 5.22 -3.30 -8.92
N MET A 66 3.88 -3.29 -8.81
CA MET A 66 3.18 -4.02 -7.75
C MET A 66 2.86 -5.45 -8.12
N GLN A 67 3.01 -6.37 -7.15
CA GLN A 67 2.53 -7.73 -7.33
C GLN A 67 0.99 -7.80 -7.27
N ARG A 68 0.42 -8.79 -7.97
CA ARG A 68 -1.02 -9.00 -8.18
C ARG A 68 -1.28 -10.50 -8.19
N ASN A 69 -1.69 -11.05 -7.06
CA ASN A 69 -1.82 -12.50 -6.93
C ASN A 69 -3.27 -12.94 -7.09
N ILE A 70 -4.16 -12.51 -6.20
CA ILE A 70 -5.52 -13.07 -6.17
C ILE A 70 -6.58 -11.96 -6.11
N ILE A 71 -7.60 -12.08 -6.95
CA ILE A 71 -8.88 -11.42 -6.77
C ILE A 71 -9.88 -12.49 -6.31
N CYS A 72 -10.59 -12.22 -5.23
CA CYS A 72 -11.66 -13.08 -4.75
C CYS A 72 -12.91 -12.25 -4.47
N GLY A 73 -13.98 -12.53 -5.22
CA GLY A 73 -15.27 -11.87 -5.07
C GLY A 73 -16.35 -12.63 -5.84
N GLY A 74 -17.50 -12.81 -5.19
CA GLY A 74 -18.67 -13.46 -5.78
C GLY A 74 -19.84 -12.49 -5.90
N THR A 75 -21.05 -13.03 -5.80
CA THR A 75 -22.27 -12.24 -5.63
C THR A 75 -22.91 -12.59 -4.28
N ASN A 76 -23.87 -11.78 -3.84
CA ASN A 76 -24.58 -11.99 -2.55
C ASN A 76 -25.27 -13.36 -2.42
N THR A 77 -25.52 -14.05 -3.53
CA THR A 77 -26.12 -15.40 -3.55
C THR A 77 -25.12 -16.50 -3.91
N GLN A 78 -23.93 -16.14 -4.38
CA GLN A 78 -22.93 -17.06 -4.90
C GLN A 78 -21.53 -16.63 -4.47
N ASN A 79 -21.18 -16.95 -3.23
CA ASN A 79 -19.89 -16.57 -2.67
C ASN A 79 -18.73 -17.29 -3.35
N ALA A 80 -17.61 -16.58 -3.49
CA ALA A 80 -16.31 -17.16 -3.83
C ALA A 80 -15.64 -17.72 -2.56
N GLN A 81 -14.84 -18.77 -2.71
CA GLN A 81 -14.14 -19.41 -1.60
C GLN A 81 -12.70 -19.76 -1.97
N ILE A 82 -11.77 -19.53 -1.05
CA ILE A 82 -10.39 -19.95 -1.17
C ILE A 82 -9.86 -20.50 0.16
N LEU A 83 -9.22 -21.67 0.08
CA LEU A 83 -8.39 -22.25 1.11
C LEU A 83 -6.93 -22.14 0.66
N ALA A 84 -6.10 -21.39 1.39
CA ALA A 84 -4.70 -21.18 1.04
C ALA A 84 -3.81 -20.94 2.26
N SER A 85 -2.52 -21.25 2.11
CA SER A 85 -1.50 -20.92 3.09
C SER A 85 -0.85 -19.56 2.79
N ALA A 86 -0.60 -18.75 3.81
CA ALA A 86 0.17 -17.52 3.69
C ALA A 86 1.62 -17.75 3.18
N SER A 87 2.17 -18.95 3.40
CA SER A 87 3.50 -19.36 2.91
C SER A 87 3.62 -19.48 1.40
N SER A 88 2.48 -19.48 0.70
CA SER A 88 2.40 -19.54 -0.77
C SER A 88 2.87 -18.24 -1.42
N PHE A 89 2.92 -17.12 -0.70
CA PHE A 89 3.17 -15.80 -1.26
C PHE A 89 4.61 -15.35 -0.98
N ARG A 90 5.40 -15.18 -2.04
CA ARG A 90 6.85 -14.91 -1.96
C ARG A 90 7.23 -13.66 -2.74
N GLU A 91 8.30 -13.03 -2.30
CA GLU A 91 9.02 -12.07 -3.14
C GLU A 91 9.82 -12.82 -4.21
N ILE A 92 10.20 -12.12 -5.27
CA ILE A 92 11.14 -12.65 -6.28
C ILE A 92 12.57 -12.36 -5.81
N SER A 93 13.45 -13.37 -5.84
CA SER A 93 14.88 -13.20 -5.55
C SER A 93 15.68 -12.75 -6.78
N ASP A 94 16.94 -12.38 -6.58
CA ASP A 94 17.84 -11.88 -7.66
C ASP A 94 18.04 -12.86 -8.83
N ASN A 95 17.85 -14.15 -8.58
CA ASN A 95 17.91 -15.21 -9.59
C ASN A 95 16.54 -15.57 -10.19
N ASN A 96 15.51 -14.73 -10.00
CA ASN A 96 14.13 -14.94 -10.46
C ASN A 96 13.41 -16.17 -9.89
N GLU A 97 13.83 -16.65 -8.72
CA GLU A 97 13.21 -17.77 -8.01
C GLU A 97 12.30 -17.27 -6.86
N PRO A 98 11.51 -18.15 -6.22
CA PRO A 98 10.79 -17.80 -5.00
C PRO A 98 11.77 -17.43 -3.88
N GLY A 99 11.69 -16.19 -3.42
CA GLY A 99 12.51 -15.66 -2.33
C GLY A 99 11.82 -15.70 -0.97
N GLU A 100 12.03 -14.65 -0.19
CA GLU A 100 11.47 -14.51 1.15
C GLU A 100 9.94 -14.46 1.16
N LEU A 101 9.35 -14.70 2.33
CA LEU A 101 7.90 -14.56 2.50
C LEU A 101 7.48 -13.12 2.22
N SER A 102 6.50 -12.94 1.33
CA SER A 102 5.98 -11.61 1.05
C SER A 102 5.21 -11.06 2.25
N ARG A 103 5.48 -9.80 2.60
CA ARG A 103 4.70 -9.06 3.60
C ARG A 103 3.28 -8.77 3.11
N ASN A 104 3.15 -8.47 1.81
CA ASN A 104 1.88 -8.17 1.15
C ASN A 104 1.44 -9.38 0.34
N LYS A 105 0.30 -9.99 0.66
CA LYS A 105 -0.16 -11.18 -0.10
C LYS A 105 -0.68 -10.82 -1.49
N TRP A 106 -1.02 -9.54 -1.71
CA TRP A 106 -1.65 -9.02 -2.91
C TRP A 106 -2.92 -9.78 -3.26
N VAL A 107 -3.81 -9.84 -2.26
CA VAL A 107 -5.14 -10.46 -2.35
C VAL A 107 -6.18 -9.36 -2.22
N ILE A 108 -6.95 -9.11 -3.28
CA ILE A 108 -8.20 -8.36 -3.20
C ILE A 108 -9.29 -9.32 -2.74
N LYS A 109 -9.90 -8.99 -1.61
CA LYS A 109 -10.99 -9.76 -1.02
C LYS A 109 -12.22 -8.87 -0.90
N ASP A 110 -13.30 -9.24 -1.56
CA ASP A 110 -14.62 -8.74 -1.21
C ASP A 110 -15.03 -9.31 0.17
N LYS A 111 -15.16 -8.45 1.17
CA LYS A 111 -15.46 -8.85 2.55
C LYS A 111 -16.83 -9.53 2.69
N GLU A 112 -17.79 -9.21 1.81
CA GLU A 112 -19.16 -9.72 1.85
C GLU A 112 -19.30 -11.03 1.08
N THR A 113 -18.62 -11.13 -0.07
CA THR A 113 -18.85 -12.23 -1.03
C THR A 113 -17.68 -13.20 -1.19
N CYS A 114 -16.52 -12.95 -0.55
CA CYS A 114 -15.39 -13.88 -0.54
C CYS A 114 -15.09 -14.45 0.85
N LYS A 115 -15.03 -15.79 0.92
CA LYS A 115 -14.60 -16.53 2.12
C LYS A 115 -13.16 -17.02 1.98
N LEU A 116 -12.26 -16.46 2.79
CA LEU A 116 -10.90 -16.97 2.96
C LEU A 116 -10.87 -17.99 4.10
N THR A 117 -10.11 -19.07 3.93
CA THR A 117 -9.82 -20.08 4.97
C THR A 117 -8.34 -20.52 4.91
N GLY A 118 -7.87 -21.25 5.93
CA GLY A 118 -6.44 -21.57 6.10
C GLY A 118 -5.66 -20.42 6.74
N SER A 119 -4.33 -20.52 6.78
CA SER A 119 -3.50 -19.47 7.41
C SER A 119 -3.58 -18.12 6.69
N LEU A 120 -3.95 -18.10 5.40
CA LEU A 120 -4.22 -16.84 4.69
C LEU A 120 -5.36 -16.03 5.33
N SER A 121 -6.34 -16.70 5.96
CA SER A 121 -7.46 -16.00 6.62
C SER A 121 -7.06 -15.31 7.93
N GLU A 122 -5.88 -15.62 8.46
CA GLU A 122 -5.33 -15.03 9.69
C GLU A 122 -4.40 -13.84 9.39
N GLU A 123 -4.07 -13.62 8.13
CA GLU A 123 -3.21 -12.52 7.68
C GLU A 123 -3.91 -11.16 7.83
N LYS A 124 -3.23 -10.23 8.50
CA LYS A 124 -3.71 -8.86 8.67
C LYS A 124 -3.47 -7.99 7.43
N LEU A 125 -2.47 -8.34 6.61
CA LEU A 125 -1.99 -7.53 5.50
C LEU A 125 -2.16 -8.30 4.18
N LEU A 126 -3.39 -8.27 3.66
CA LEU A 126 -3.72 -8.97 2.42
C LEU A 126 -3.29 -8.20 1.18
N LEU A 127 -3.57 -6.90 1.12
CA LEU A 127 -3.42 -6.13 -0.10
C LEU A 127 -2.15 -5.29 -0.11
N TYR A 128 -2.05 -4.29 0.77
CA TYR A 128 -0.98 -3.31 0.71
C TYR A 128 -0.66 -2.75 2.10
N SER A 129 0.61 -2.85 2.47
CA SER A 129 1.21 -2.26 3.65
C SER A 129 2.65 -1.85 3.32
N PRO A 130 2.95 -0.55 3.30
CA PRO A 130 4.32 -0.07 3.09
C PRO A 130 5.16 -0.37 4.33
N LEU A 131 6.45 -0.63 4.14
CA LEU A 131 7.43 -0.65 5.22
C LEU A 131 8.23 0.63 5.14
N ILE A 132 8.20 1.44 6.19
CA ILE A 132 8.99 2.66 6.25
C ILE A 132 10.30 2.38 6.98
N GLU A 133 11.41 2.58 6.28
CA GLU A 133 12.77 2.36 6.76
C GLU A 133 13.46 3.69 7.10
N GLY A 134 13.08 4.78 6.42
CA GLY A 134 13.55 6.14 6.69
C GLY A 134 12.52 7.20 6.31
N PHE A 135 12.49 8.28 7.09
CA PHE A 135 11.63 9.44 6.87
C PHE A 135 12.39 10.70 7.28
N ASP A 136 12.72 11.54 6.29
CA ASP A 136 13.41 12.81 6.51
C ASP A 136 12.52 13.95 6.02
N SER A 137 12.51 15.05 6.78
CA SER A 137 11.84 16.28 6.35
C SER A 137 12.63 17.51 6.78
N SER A 138 12.71 18.49 5.90
CA SER A 138 13.45 19.72 6.14
C SER A 138 12.84 20.89 5.38
N SER A 139 13.10 22.12 5.83
CA SER A 139 12.74 23.30 5.06
C SER A 139 13.42 23.26 3.70
N ASN A 140 12.68 23.58 2.64
CA ASN A 140 13.30 23.69 1.32
C ASN A 140 14.29 24.87 1.27
N LYS A 141 15.18 24.86 0.27
CA LYS A 141 16.27 25.85 0.15
C LYS A 141 15.79 27.31 0.13
N ASP A 142 14.62 27.55 -0.45
CA ASP A 142 14.04 28.89 -0.59
C ASP A 142 13.18 29.30 0.62
N MET A 143 13.05 28.43 1.63
CA MET A 143 12.19 28.62 2.80
C MET A 143 10.73 28.94 2.43
N THR A 144 10.24 28.34 1.35
CA THR A 144 8.86 28.46 0.85
C THR A 144 8.01 27.22 1.10
N GLY A 145 8.63 26.16 1.63
CA GLY A 145 7.99 24.87 1.83
C GLY A 145 8.87 23.87 2.57
N ILE A 146 8.48 22.60 2.48
CA ILE A 146 9.15 21.47 3.13
C ILE A 146 9.48 20.41 2.09
N ASP A 147 10.73 19.97 2.06
CA ASP A 147 11.18 18.81 1.30
C ASP A 147 11.07 17.57 2.19
N VAL A 148 10.55 16.47 1.63
CA VAL A 148 10.33 15.20 2.32
C VAL A 148 10.96 14.06 1.52
N GLU A 149 11.73 13.21 2.19
CA GLU A 149 12.34 12.01 1.63
C GLU A 149 11.86 10.79 2.42
N ILE A 150 11.39 9.77 1.71
CA ILE A 150 10.83 8.56 2.31
C ILE A 150 11.56 7.37 1.70
N LYS A 151 12.14 6.53 2.55
CA LYS A 151 12.79 5.26 2.19
C LYS A 151 12.06 4.08 2.80
N GLY A 152 11.95 2.99 2.07
CA GLY A 152 11.17 1.86 2.51
C GLY A 152 11.06 0.71 1.53
N LYS A 153 10.00 -0.08 1.69
CA LYS A 153 9.61 -1.16 0.77
C LYS A 153 8.11 -1.10 0.52
N SER A 154 7.71 -1.53 -0.67
CA SER A 154 6.32 -1.42 -1.12
C SER A 154 5.80 0.02 -1.08
N LEU A 155 6.64 1.01 -1.40
CA LEU A 155 6.22 2.39 -1.59
C LEU A 155 5.59 2.51 -2.97
N PHE A 156 4.31 2.22 -3.10
CA PHE A 156 3.62 2.27 -4.39
C PHE A 156 2.65 3.44 -4.45
N LYS A 157 2.50 4.00 -5.66
CA LYS A 157 1.45 4.98 -5.97
C LYS A 157 0.11 4.27 -5.95
N CYS A 158 -0.47 4.13 -4.75
CA CYS A 158 -1.68 3.38 -4.38
C CYS A 158 -2.89 4.26 -4.00
N GLY A 159 -2.71 5.58 -3.89
CA GLY A 159 -3.67 6.52 -3.30
C GLY A 159 -3.81 6.41 -1.78
N LYS A 160 -2.99 5.58 -1.11
CA LYS A 160 -3.10 5.29 0.33
C LYS A 160 -2.07 5.99 1.21
N LEU A 161 -1.11 6.71 0.64
CA LEU A 161 -0.08 7.42 1.41
C LEU A 161 -0.39 8.91 1.50
N TYR A 162 -0.28 9.45 2.71
CA TYR A 162 -0.57 10.85 3.02
C TYR A 162 0.52 11.45 3.90
N ILE A 163 0.85 12.72 3.67
CA ILE A 163 1.66 13.51 4.60
C ILE A 163 0.72 14.41 5.41
N ARG A 164 0.84 14.36 6.73
CA ARG A 164 0.16 15.27 7.65
C ARG A 164 1.13 16.34 8.15
N ALA A 165 0.78 17.59 7.93
CA ALA A 165 1.45 18.73 8.55
C ALA A 165 0.62 19.24 9.72
N THR A 166 1.22 19.30 10.90
CA THR A 166 0.64 19.87 12.11
C THR A 166 1.41 21.14 12.47
N ILE A 167 0.74 22.29 12.41
CA ILE A 167 1.32 23.60 12.67
C ILE A 167 0.87 24.08 14.05
N ARG A 168 1.83 24.44 14.90
CA ARG A 168 1.56 25.00 16.24
C ARG A 168 2.33 26.29 16.49
N PRO A 169 1.75 27.28 17.19
CA PRO A 169 2.50 28.43 17.65
C PRO A 169 3.53 28.01 18.71
N TYR A 170 4.75 28.52 18.61
CA TYR A 170 5.85 28.17 19.52
C TYR A 170 5.60 28.63 20.97
N LYS A 171 4.89 29.76 21.16
CA LYS A 171 4.68 30.39 22.47
C LYS A 171 3.27 30.22 23.05
N GLN A 172 2.33 29.66 22.28
CA GLN A 172 0.93 29.53 22.69
C GLN A 172 0.48 28.07 22.57
N LEU A 173 0.84 27.27 23.57
CA LEU A 173 0.52 25.84 23.64
C LEU A 173 -0.99 25.53 23.68
N ASN A 174 -1.83 26.53 23.99
CA ASN A 174 -3.29 26.40 24.12
C ASN A 174 -4.07 26.77 22.85
N GLU A 175 -3.41 27.28 21.80
CA GLU A 175 -4.07 27.51 20.52
C GLU A 175 -4.24 26.18 19.76
N GLU A 176 -5.37 26.04 19.06
CA GLU A 176 -5.65 24.85 18.27
C GLU A 176 -4.61 24.69 17.15
N ALA A 177 -4.10 23.47 17.01
CA ALA A 177 -3.16 23.15 15.95
C ALA A 177 -3.89 23.15 14.59
N GLN A 178 -3.30 23.78 13.59
CA GLN A 178 -3.76 23.64 12.22
C GLN A 178 -3.22 22.33 11.65
N ILE A 179 -4.13 21.46 11.20
CA ILE A 179 -3.79 20.14 10.63
C ILE A 179 -4.15 20.15 9.16
N ILE A 180 -3.20 19.78 8.30
CA ILE A 180 -3.39 19.68 6.85
C ILE A 180 -2.89 18.32 6.39
N ASP A 181 -3.73 17.57 5.68
CA ASP A 181 -3.37 16.30 5.06
C ASP A 181 -3.19 16.49 3.56
N TYR A 182 -2.06 16.05 3.04
CA TYR A 182 -1.74 16.04 1.62
C TYR A 182 -1.64 14.59 1.16
N LYS A 183 -2.17 14.25 -0.03
CA LYS A 183 -1.84 12.96 -0.66
C LYS A 183 -0.38 13.00 -1.08
N LEU A 184 0.37 11.95 -0.75
CA LEU A 184 1.80 11.89 -1.09
C LEU A 184 2.02 11.96 -2.60
N GLU A 185 1.14 11.36 -3.39
CA GLU A 185 1.21 11.33 -4.85
C GLU A 185 1.10 12.71 -5.49
N ASP A 186 0.31 13.61 -4.90
CA ASP A 186 0.14 14.98 -5.38
C ASP A 186 1.38 15.84 -5.11
N LEU A 187 2.21 15.43 -4.14
CA LEU A 187 3.42 16.13 -3.72
C LEU A 187 4.70 15.52 -4.29
N ALA A 188 4.64 14.29 -4.80
CA ALA A 188 5.81 13.54 -5.22
C ALA A 188 6.49 14.22 -6.42
N THR A 189 7.73 14.63 -6.25
CA THR A 189 8.58 15.15 -7.32
C THR A 189 9.34 14.02 -8.01
N THR A 190 9.64 12.94 -7.29
CA THR A 190 10.26 11.72 -7.83
C THR A 190 9.71 10.50 -7.10
N TRP A 191 9.22 9.52 -7.86
CA TRP A 191 8.70 8.27 -7.32
C TRP A 191 8.68 7.23 -8.42
N ASP A 192 9.87 6.69 -8.69
CA ASP A 192 10.14 5.80 -9.81
C ASP A 192 10.42 4.36 -9.36
N SER A 193 10.49 4.12 -8.04
CA SER A 193 10.71 2.80 -7.44
C SER A 193 9.73 2.52 -6.29
N ASP A 194 9.75 1.29 -5.80
CA ASP A 194 9.01 0.84 -4.61
C ASP A 194 9.80 1.01 -3.31
N THR A 195 10.96 1.68 -3.37
CA THR A 195 11.88 1.83 -2.25
C THR A 195 12.12 3.26 -1.82
N GLU A 196 11.84 4.24 -2.68
CA GLU A 196 12.15 5.64 -2.40
C GLU A 196 11.13 6.60 -3.03
N VAL A 197 10.77 7.64 -2.27
CA VAL A 197 9.90 8.74 -2.69
C VAL A 197 10.51 10.06 -2.23
N ILE A 198 10.56 11.02 -3.15
CA ILE A 198 10.90 12.42 -2.86
C ILE A 198 9.64 13.26 -3.12
N ALA A 199 9.27 14.09 -2.16
CA ALA A 199 8.09 14.94 -2.23
C ALA A 199 8.38 16.36 -1.72
N GLN A 200 7.59 17.32 -2.19
CA GLN A 200 7.72 18.71 -1.78
C GLN A 200 6.35 19.31 -1.45
N ILE A 201 6.25 19.91 -0.27
CA ILE A 201 5.09 20.70 0.16
C ILE A 201 5.40 22.17 -0.07
N ILE A 202 4.78 22.79 -1.09
CA ILE A 202 4.90 24.22 -1.34
C ILE A 202 3.77 24.93 -0.59
N ASN A 203 4.07 25.43 0.60
CA ASN A 203 3.13 26.18 1.42
C ASN A 203 3.88 27.13 2.37
N HIS A 204 3.81 28.42 2.07
CA HIS A 204 4.46 29.47 2.86
C HIS A 204 3.99 29.53 4.31
N ASP A 205 2.79 29.04 4.63
CA ASP A 205 2.28 29.02 6.00
C ASP A 205 3.00 27.99 6.89
N LEU A 206 3.68 27.01 6.28
CA LEU A 206 4.50 26.02 6.97
C LEU A 206 5.87 26.56 7.36
N VAL A 207 6.33 27.65 6.74
CA VAL A 207 7.67 28.21 6.93
C VAL A 207 7.58 29.61 7.51
N GLN A 208 6.95 29.71 8.68
CA GLN A 208 6.76 30.99 9.38
C GLN A 208 7.48 31.02 10.72
N VAL A 209 8.17 32.13 10.96
CA VAL A 209 8.84 32.42 12.24
C VAL A 209 7.85 32.31 13.40
N GLY A 210 8.28 31.66 14.48
CA GLY A 210 7.47 31.50 15.70
C GLY A 210 6.42 30.40 15.60
N LYS A 211 6.43 29.59 14.54
CA LYS A 211 5.65 28.35 14.44
C LYS A 211 6.58 27.13 14.46
N ARG A 212 6.06 26.04 15.00
CA ARG A 212 6.63 24.70 14.95
C ARG A 212 5.77 23.85 14.03
N VAL A 213 6.40 23.14 13.11
CA VAL A 213 5.71 22.21 12.21
C VAL A 213 6.19 20.81 12.49
N THR A 214 5.23 19.91 12.71
CA THR A 214 5.47 18.45 12.74
C THR A 214 4.93 17.86 11.43
N ILE A 215 5.76 17.07 10.76
CA ILE A 215 5.38 16.32 9.57
C ILE A 215 5.29 14.84 9.93
N GLU A 216 4.23 14.17 9.52
CA GLU A 216 4.01 12.74 9.77
C GLU A 216 3.58 12.03 8.47
N LEU A 217 4.00 10.76 8.32
CA LEU A 217 3.53 9.89 7.25
C LEU A 217 2.36 9.01 7.73
N LEU A 218 1.26 9.04 6.97
CA LEU A 218 0.05 8.28 7.23
C LEU A 218 -0.28 7.31 6.10
N VAL A 219 -0.87 6.16 6.47
CA VAL A 219 -1.40 5.13 5.57
C VAL A 219 -2.92 5.05 5.75
N LEU A 220 -3.65 5.06 4.64
CA LEU A 220 -5.09 4.80 4.59
C LEU A 220 -5.34 3.29 4.64
N ASN A 221 -6.01 2.81 5.69
CA ASN A 221 -6.33 1.40 5.84
C ASN A 221 -7.60 0.99 5.06
N GLU A 222 -7.96 -0.29 5.12
CA GLU A 222 -9.13 -0.84 4.40
C GLU A 222 -10.48 -0.27 4.85
N ASP A 223 -10.55 0.31 6.05
CA ASP A 223 -11.78 0.92 6.60
C ASP A 223 -11.85 2.42 6.29
N GLY A 224 -10.91 2.95 5.49
CA GLY A 224 -10.85 4.36 5.12
C GLY A 224 -10.30 5.27 6.23
N ILE A 225 -9.63 4.70 7.24
CA ILE A 225 -9.04 5.45 8.36
C ILE A 225 -7.55 5.69 8.07
N LYS A 226 -7.09 6.92 8.27
CA LYS A 226 -5.67 7.29 8.18
C LYS A 226 -4.99 7.00 9.52
N GLN A 227 -3.94 6.19 9.49
CA GLN A 227 -3.14 5.84 10.66
C GLN A 227 -1.66 6.06 10.37
N GLN A 228 -0.84 6.20 11.41
CA GLN A 228 0.61 6.24 11.24
C GLN A 228 1.12 4.96 10.57
N ALA A 229 2.12 5.10 9.70
CA ALA A 229 2.72 3.96 9.02
C ALA A 229 3.44 3.02 9.99
N ASP A 230 3.39 1.71 9.71
CA ASP A 230 4.22 0.72 10.42
C ASP A 230 5.69 1.00 10.12
N HIS A 231 6.52 1.03 11.18
CA HIS A 231 7.87 1.57 11.09
C HIS A 231 8.90 0.73 11.86
N VAL A 232 10.16 0.88 11.44
CA VAL A 232 11.34 0.45 12.20
C VAL A 232 11.95 1.63 13.01
N ASN A 233 11.68 2.89 12.62
CA ASN A 233 12.21 4.13 13.21
C ASN A 233 11.14 5.26 13.30
N GLU A 234 11.46 6.41 13.87
CA GLU A 234 10.58 7.59 13.96
C GLU A 234 10.12 8.07 12.57
N ILE A 235 8.81 8.23 12.36
CA ILE A 235 8.18 8.66 11.09
C ILE A 235 7.66 10.10 11.16
N SER A 236 8.30 10.90 12.00
CA SER A 236 7.98 12.30 12.18
C SER A 236 9.23 13.16 12.15
N GLY A 237 9.13 14.32 11.48
CA GLY A 237 10.13 15.36 11.55
C GLY A 237 9.57 16.60 12.23
N VAL A 238 10.40 17.27 13.02
CA VAL A 238 10.07 18.56 13.64
C VAL A 238 10.96 19.63 13.06
N ILE A 239 10.33 20.66 12.50
CA ILE A 239 11.02 21.84 11.99
C ILE A 239 10.65 23.03 12.86
N GLU A 240 11.66 23.67 13.43
CA GLU A 240 11.50 24.84 14.30
C GLU A 240 12.12 26.07 13.64
N TYR A 241 11.30 27.11 13.44
CA TYR A 241 11.76 28.41 12.94
C TYR A 241 11.91 29.37 14.12
N VAL A 242 13.10 29.29 14.74
CA VAL A 242 13.47 30.14 15.88
C VAL A 242 14.24 31.36 15.35
N THR A 243 13.86 32.55 15.82
CA THR A 243 14.66 33.78 15.70
C THR A 243 15.84 33.78 16.65
#